data_AF-A0A7Y5GUK9-F1
#
_entry.id   AF-A0A7Y5GUK9-F1
#
_cell.length_a   1.000
_cell.length_b   1.000
_cell.length_c   1.000
_cell.angle_alpha   90.00
_cell.angle_beta   90.00
_cell.angle_gamma   90.00
#
_symmetry.space_group_name_H-M   'P 1'
#
loop_
_entity.id
_entity.type
_entity.pdbx_description
1 polymer ?
#
loop_
_entity_poly.entity_id
_entity_poly.type
_entity_poly.pdbx_seq_one_letter_code
_entity_poly.pdbx_strand_id
1 'polypeptide(L)'
;MTTQHQAVWKILCHKLAMGVPVTYRARGQSMRPAIPDGATIGLVPWSNKGVDPCIGDVVLAWDGHRAVLHRVIGYCGSHVWIKGDRHDRIERFHTSQLLGKVDTVDGVRVDGRFGSAAAVIQVGLSVVHPLLKSIRKRWLSIGAAIPQRRRF
;
A
#
# COMPACT_ATOMS: atom_id res chain seq x y z
N MET A 1 21.53 -4.72 -14.97
CA MET A 1 21.63 -4.13 -13.61
C MET A 1 22.98 -4.49 -13.04
N THR A 2 23.75 -3.54 -12.50
CA THR A 2 25.09 -3.80 -11.96
C THR A 2 25.01 -4.49 -10.58
N THR A 3 26.01 -5.31 -10.25
CA THR A 3 26.10 -6.07 -8.99
C THR A 3 26.01 -5.18 -7.75
N GLN A 4 26.54 -3.95 -7.83
CA GLN A 4 26.49 -2.96 -6.76
C GLN A 4 25.06 -2.48 -6.44
N HIS A 5 24.20 -2.36 -7.47
CA HIS A 5 22.81 -1.94 -7.30
C HIS A 5 21.95 -3.00 -6.60
N GLN A 6 22.27 -4.29 -6.82
CA GLN A 6 21.63 -5.39 -6.12
C GLN A 6 22.03 -5.47 -4.64
N ALA A 7 23.29 -5.17 -4.31
CA ALA A 7 23.77 -5.18 -2.92
C ALA A 7 23.08 -4.09 -2.08
N VAL A 8 22.92 -2.88 -2.61
CA VAL A 8 22.20 -1.79 -1.93
C VAL A 8 20.74 -2.18 -1.65
N TRP A 9 20.06 -2.77 -2.64
CA TRP A 9 18.69 -3.23 -2.44
C TRP A 9 18.57 -4.32 -1.39
N LYS A 10 19.47 -5.31 -1.38
CA LYS A 10 19.48 -6.34 -0.34
C LYS A 10 19.61 -5.74 1.07
N ILE A 11 20.48 -4.74 1.25
CA ILE A 11 20.67 -4.06 2.54
C ILE A 11 19.41 -3.30 2.96
N LEU A 12 18.79 -2.55 2.03
CA LEU A 12 17.55 -1.81 2.30
C LEU A 12 16.41 -2.76 2.68
N CYS A 13 16.21 -3.82 1.91
CA CYS A 13 15.19 -4.84 2.18
C CYS A 13 15.43 -5.51 3.54
N HIS A 14 16.68 -5.84 3.87
CA HIS A 14 17.02 -6.45 5.15
C HIS A 14 16.75 -5.51 6.34
N LYS A 15 17.13 -4.24 6.24
CA LYS A 15 16.84 -3.24 7.28
C LYS A 15 15.34 -3.08 7.53
N LEU A 16 14.55 -2.97 6.45
CA LEU A 16 13.10 -2.88 6.54
C LEU A 16 12.49 -4.14 7.16
N ALA A 17 12.95 -5.33 6.77
CA ALA A 17 12.51 -6.59 7.37
C ALA A 17 12.83 -6.69 8.88
N MET A 18 13.90 -6.03 9.33
CA MET A 18 14.25 -5.92 10.76
C MET A 18 13.47 -4.82 11.51
N GLY A 19 12.56 -4.10 10.86
CA GLY A 19 11.83 -3.02 11.50
C GLY A 19 12.62 -1.70 11.60
N VAL A 20 13.67 -1.53 10.79
CA VAL A 20 14.48 -0.30 10.77
C VAL A 20 14.02 0.58 9.60
N PRO A 21 13.56 1.83 9.87
CA PRO A 21 13.27 2.81 8.81
C PRO A 21 14.51 3.13 7.98
N VAL A 22 14.32 3.41 6.69
CA VAL A 22 15.42 3.71 5.77
C VAL A 22 15.09 4.91 4.91
N THR A 23 16.14 5.64 4.50
CA THR A 23 16.06 6.65 3.45
C THR A 23 16.71 6.13 2.17
N TYR A 24 16.11 6.42 1.03
CA TYR A 24 16.61 5.99 -0.27
C TYR A 24 16.37 7.07 -1.33
N ARG A 25 17.33 7.22 -2.24
CA ARG A 25 17.19 8.15 -3.37
C ARG A 25 16.47 7.47 -4.54
N ALA A 26 15.27 7.92 -4.85
CA ALA A 26 14.43 7.42 -5.93
C ALA A 26 15.19 7.35 -7.26
N ARG A 27 14.95 6.29 -8.02
CA ARG A 27 15.47 6.13 -9.38
C ARG A 27 14.36 5.70 -10.32
N GLY A 28 14.31 6.31 -11.49
CA GLY A 28 13.33 6.03 -12.53
C GLY A 28 12.15 7.00 -12.51
N GLN A 29 11.20 6.77 -13.41
CA GLN A 29 10.10 7.70 -13.67
C GLN A 29 8.71 7.07 -13.44
N SER A 30 8.65 5.87 -12.86
CA SER A 30 7.38 5.12 -12.72
C SER A 30 6.38 5.77 -11.79
N MET A 31 6.86 6.49 -10.78
CA MET A 31 6.05 7.18 -9.78
C MET A 31 5.83 8.67 -10.08
N ARG A 32 6.18 9.16 -11.28
CA ARG A 32 5.83 10.54 -11.65
C ARG A 32 4.30 10.67 -11.85
N PRO A 33 3.67 11.76 -11.39
CA PRO A 33 4.29 12.96 -10.80
C PRO A 33 4.54 12.90 -9.28
N ALA A 34 4.00 11.91 -8.57
CA ALA A 34 4.03 11.88 -7.10
C ALA A 34 5.44 11.81 -6.49
N ILE A 35 6.35 11.06 -7.12
CA ILE A 35 7.75 10.93 -6.68
C ILE A 35 8.67 11.20 -7.89
N PRO A 36 9.36 12.34 -7.91
CA PRO A 36 10.36 12.65 -8.93
C PRO A 36 11.57 11.70 -8.88
N ASP A 37 12.19 11.46 -10.05
CA ASP A 37 13.53 10.84 -10.09
C ASP A 37 14.51 11.68 -9.26
N GLY A 38 15.32 11.01 -8.44
CA GLY A 38 16.30 11.66 -7.59
C GLY A 38 15.78 12.20 -6.26
N ALA A 39 14.47 12.14 -5.98
CA ALA A 39 13.88 12.51 -4.69
C ALA A 39 14.35 11.59 -3.55
N THR A 40 14.43 12.13 -2.33
CA THR A 40 14.76 11.36 -1.13
C THR A 40 13.49 10.81 -0.49
N ILE A 41 13.36 9.49 -0.43
CA ILE A 41 12.19 8.80 0.10
C ILE A 41 12.51 8.25 1.49
N GLY A 42 11.69 8.57 2.48
CA GLY A 42 11.67 7.88 3.77
C GLY A 42 10.70 6.72 3.74
N LEU A 43 11.19 5.51 4.01
CA LEU A 43 10.42 4.29 4.13
C LEU A 43 10.33 3.85 5.58
N VAL A 44 9.11 3.63 6.05
CA VAL A 44 8.85 2.92 7.31
C VAL A 44 8.62 1.43 7.04
N PRO A 45 9.06 0.54 7.93
CA PRO A 45 8.83 -0.90 7.80
C PRO A 45 7.35 -1.23 7.66
N TRP A 46 7.04 -2.18 6.77
CA TRP A 46 5.70 -2.74 6.69
C TRP A 46 5.48 -3.67 7.89
N SER A 47 4.77 -3.20 8.91
CA SER A 47 4.46 -4.06 10.05
C SER A 47 3.36 -5.04 9.64
N ASN A 48 3.71 -6.32 9.50
CA ASN A 48 2.74 -7.43 9.31
C ASN A 48 1.73 -7.58 10.48
N LYS A 49 1.79 -6.71 11.50
CA LYS A 49 0.88 -6.72 12.66
C LYS A 49 -0.38 -5.91 12.36
N GLY A 50 -1.28 -6.49 11.58
CA GLY A 50 -2.70 -6.11 11.53
C GLY A 50 -3.04 -4.77 10.90
N VAL A 51 -2.11 -4.14 10.17
CA VAL A 51 -2.41 -2.94 9.38
C VAL A 51 -2.56 -3.36 7.92
N ASP A 52 -3.78 -3.32 7.41
CA ASP A 52 -4.06 -3.58 6.00
C ASP A 52 -3.51 -2.43 5.12
N PRO A 53 -3.00 -2.73 3.92
CA PRO A 53 -2.63 -1.71 2.95
C PRO A 53 -3.85 -0.86 2.59
N CYS A 54 -3.71 0.45 2.78
CA CYS A 54 -4.72 1.40 2.37
C CYS A 54 -4.57 1.70 0.88
N ILE A 55 -5.69 1.78 0.16
CA ILE A 55 -5.69 2.31 -1.21
C ILE A 55 -5.10 3.72 -1.18
N GLY A 56 -4.15 3.98 -2.08
CA GLY A 56 -3.41 5.24 -2.14
C GLY A 56 -2.03 5.18 -1.48
N ASP A 57 -1.76 4.20 -0.61
CA ASP A 57 -0.43 4.04 -0.02
C ASP A 57 0.62 3.77 -1.10
N VAL A 58 1.80 4.38 -0.98
CA VAL A 58 2.95 4.01 -1.79
C VAL A 58 3.79 3.01 -1.00
N VAL A 59 3.97 1.82 -1.55
CA VAL A 59 4.62 0.70 -0.87
C VAL A 59 5.82 0.19 -1.66
N LEU A 60 6.83 -0.29 -0.94
CA LEU A 60 7.94 -1.04 -1.48
C LEU A 60 7.62 -2.54 -1.39
N ALA A 61 7.62 -3.22 -2.54
CA ALA A 61 7.41 -4.65 -2.65
C ALA A 61 8.65 -5.34 -3.25
N TRP A 62 8.88 -6.61 -2.86
CA TRP A 62 9.99 -7.43 -3.35
C TRP A 62 9.53 -8.84 -3.73
N ASP A 63 9.76 -9.25 -4.98
CA ASP A 63 9.36 -10.57 -5.49
C ASP A 63 10.46 -11.64 -5.40
N GLY A 64 11.63 -11.32 -4.82
CA GLY A 64 12.81 -12.19 -4.85
C GLY A 64 13.86 -11.78 -5.89
N HIS A 65 13.45 -11.03 -6.92
CA HIS A 65 14.30 -10.65 -8.04
C HIS A 65 14.43 -9.13 -8.20
N ARG A 66 13.36 -8.38 -7.93
CA ARG A 66 13.31 -6.92 -8.07
C ARG A 66 12.50 -6.26 -6.98
N ALA A 67 12.90 -5.03 -6.67
CA ALA A 67 12.20 -4.12 -5.78
C ALA A 67 11.36 -3.17 -6.63
N VAL A 68 10.10 -2.99 -6.28
CA VAL A 68 9.21 -2.02 -6.93
C VAL A 68 8.57 -1.13 -5.88
N LEU A 69 8.54 0.16 -6.17
CA LEU A 69 7.90 1.16 -5.32
C LEU A 69 6.69 1.71 -6.08
N HIS A 70 5.49 1.28 -5.72
CA HIS A 70 4.26 1.59 -6.45
C HIS A 70 3.10 1.86 -5.51
N ARG A 71 2.03 2.45 -6.04
CA ARG A 71 0.82 2.80 -5.29
C ARG A 71 -0.14 1.63 -5.19
N VAL A 72 -0.68 1.38 -4.00
CA VAL A 72 -1.77 0.44 -3.77
C VAL A 72 -3.04 0.98 -4.44
N ILE A 73 -3.58 0.18 -5.37
CA ILE A 73 -4.85 0.47 -6.06
C ILE A 73 -5.97 -0.47 -5.64
N GLY A 74 -5.65 -1.54 -4.92
CA GLY A 74 -6.61 -2.51 -4.39
C GLY A 74 -5.93 -3.58 -3.56
N TYR A 75 -6.71 -4.27 -2.75
CA TYR A 75 -6.27 -5.43 -1.97
C TYR A 75 -7.44 -6.39 -1.74
N CYS A 76 -7.13 -7.66 -1.54
CA CYS A 76 -8.10 -8.72 -1.28
C CYS A 76 -7.40 -9.88 -0.56
N GLY A 77 -7.80 -10.12 0.68
CA GLY A 77 -7.13 -11.07 1.56
C GLY A 77 -5.64 -10.76 1.67
N SER A 78 -4.80 -11.74 1.37
CA SER A 78 -3.35 -11.60 1.43
C SER A 78 -2.70 -11.09 0.15
N HIS A 79 -3.47 -10.53 -0.78
CA HIS A 79 -2.95 -9.98 -2.03
C HIS A 79 -3.20 -8.48 -2.13
N VAL A 80 -2.24 -7.80 -2.74
CA VAL A 80 -2.28 -6.36 -3.01
C VAL A 80 -1.97 -6.13 -4.49
N TRP A 81 -2.69 -5.19 -5.09
CA TRP A 81 -2.44 -4.71 -6.44
C TRP A 81 -1.84 -3.33 -6.36
N ILE A 82 -0.68 -3.18 -7.01
CA ILE A 82 0.08 -1.93 -7.03
C ILE A 82 0.33 -1.46 -8.46
N LYS A 83 0.37 -0.16 -8.67
CA LYS A 83 0.62 0.47 -9.97
C LYS A 83 1.55 1.68 -9.82
N GLY A 84 2.45 1.87 -10.77
CA GLY A 84 3.19 3.13 -10.88
C GLY A 84 2.27 4.23 -11.42
N ASP A 85 2.37 5.44 -10.89
CA ASP A 85 1.48 6.53 -11.29
C ASP A 85 1.55 6.87 -12.79
N ARG A 86 2.70 6.66 -13.43
CA ARG A 86 2.91 6.92 -14.86
C ARG A 86 2.59 5.73 -15.78
N HIS A 87 2.55 4.51 -15.27
CA HIS A 87 2.42 3.31 -16.10
C HIS A 87 1.09 2.60 -15.86
N ASP A 88 0.53 1.95 -16.89
CA ASP A 88 -0.72 1.20 -16.76
C ASP A 88 -0.54 -0.24 -16.31
N ARG A 89 0.70 -0.69 -16.18
CA ARG A 89 1.01 -2.03 -15.69
C ARG A 89 0.64 -2.16 -14.21
N ILE A 90 -0.35 -3.01 -13.93
CA ILE A 90 -0.71 -3.43 -12.59
C ILE A 90 0.15 -4.64 -12.20
N GLU A 91 0.67 -4.62 -10.99
CA GLU A 91 1.45 -5.71 -10.42
C GLU A 91 0.75 -6.26 -9.18
N ARG A 92 0.78 -7.59 -9.03
CA ARG A 92 0.13 -8.30 -7.93
C ARG A 92 1.21 -8.89 -7.02
N PHE A 93 1.12 -8.57 -5.73
CA PHE A 93 2.02 -9.07 -4.69
C PHE A 93 1.23 -9.71 -3.56
N HIS A 94 1.84 -10.66 -2.87
CA HIS A 94 1.37 -11.10 -1.56
C HIS A 94 1.72 -10.04 -0.51
N THR A 95 0.90 -9.84 0.52
CA THR A 95 1.14 -8.83 1.56
C THR A 95 2.46 -9.08 2.31
N SER A 96 2.88 -10.33 2.45
CA SER A 96 4.19 -10.68 3.01
C SER A 96 5.38 -10.26 2.16
N GLN A 97 5.16 -9.85 0.91
CA GLN A 97 6.20 -9.32 0.02
C GLN A 97 6.31 -7.80 0.11
N LEU A 98 5.43 -7.15 0.88
CA LEU A 98 5.57 -5.73 1.22
C LEU A 98 6.64 -5.58 2.30
N LEU A 99 7.59 -4.68 2.04
CA LEU A 99 8.72 -4.43 2.92
C LEU A 99 8.59 -3.10 3.65
N GLY A 100 8.00 -2.11 3.01
CA GLY A 100 7.86 -0.78 3.59
C GLY A 100 6.78 0.06 2.94
N LYS A 101 6.40 1.12 3.64
CA LYS A 101 5.50 2.18 3.17
C LYS A 101 6.27 3.49 3.13
N VAL A 102 6.02 4.30 2.12
CA VAL A 102 6.55 5.67 2.06
C VAL A 102 5.88 6.51 3.14
N ASP A 103 6.70 7.13 3.99
CA ASP A 103 6.28 8.08 5.02
C ASP A 103 6.69 9.52 4.68
N THR A 104 7.81 9.70 3.98
CA THR A 104 8.27 11.03 3.55
C THR A 104 8.81 11.04 2.12
N VAL A 105 8.69 12.20 1.45
CA VAL A 105 9.37 12.52 0.20
C VAL A 105 10.01 13.90 0.36
N ASP A 106 11.32 13.98 0.12
CA ASP A 106 12.17 15.15 0.35
C ASP A 106 11.97 15.78 1.74
N GLY A 107 11.78 14.92 2.75
CA GLY A 107 11.57 15.31 4.14
C GLY A 107 10.14 15.73 4.49
N VAL A 108 9.24 15.84 3.52
CA VAL A 108 7.83 16.18 3.73
C VAL A 108 7.04 14.90 3.99
N ARG A 109 6.24 14.88 5.08
CA ARG A 109 5.35 13.75 5.37
C ARG A 109 4.29 13.61 4.28
N VAL A 110 4.05 12.38 3.89
CA VAL A 110 3.02 12.05 2.91
C VAL A 110 1.94 11.25 3.63
N ASP A 111 0.87 11.94 4.01
CA ASP A 111 -0.34 11.27 4.43
C ASP A 111 -0.79 10.38 3.27
N GLY A 112 -1.23 9.15 3.54
CA GLY A 112 -1.48 8.06 2.57
C GLY A 112 -2.46 8.33 1.42
N ARG A 113 -2.79 9.60 1.17
CA ARG A 113 -3.55 10.16 0.07
C ARG A 113 -2.65 11.03 -0.81
N PHE A 114 -1.54 10.50 -1.31
CA PHE A 114 -1.00 11.03 -2.56
C PHE A 114 -2.14 10.93 -3.59
N GLY A 115 -2.62 12.07 -4.08
CA GLY A 115 -3.83 12.17 -4.89
C GLY A 115 -3.88 11.12 -6.00
N SER A 116 -4.74 10.11 -5.81
CA SER A 116 -5.19 9.25 -6.87
C SER A 116 -6.59 9.67 -7.25
N ALA A 117 -6.78 10.03 -8.52
CA ALA A 117 -8.10 9.95 -9.14
C ALA A 117 -8.56 8.49 -8.98
N ALA A 118 -9.57 8.28 -8.15
CA ALA A 118 -9.95 6.98 -7.66
C ALA A 118 -10.52 6.10 -8.79
N ALA A 119 -9.78 5.06 -9.17
CA ALA A 119 -10.36 3.84 -9.72
C ALA A 119 -10.41 2.83 -8.57
N VAL A 120 -11.53 2.80 -7.84
CA VAL A 120 -11.77 1.79 -6.80
C VAL A 120 -12.10 0.48 -7.50
N ILE A 121 -11.12 -0.42 -7.60
CA ILE A 121 -11.40 -1.83 -7.93
C ILE A 121 -11.50 -2.58 -6.61
N GLN A 122 -12.68 -2.53 -6.00
CA GLN A 122 -13.05 -3.50 -4.98
C GLN A 122 -13.40 -4.80 -5.73
N VAL A 123 -12.44 -5.71 -5.86
CA VAL A 123 -12.70 -7.04 -6.43
C VAL A 123 -13.60 -7.78 -5.45
N GLY A 124 -14.91 -7.64 -5.65
CA GLY A 124 -15.92 -8.32 -4.86
C GLY A 124 -15.75 -9.83 -4.96
N LEU A 125 -15.89 -10.50 -3.81
CA LEU A 125 -16.12 -11.94 -3.70
C LEU A 125 -17.15 -12.39 -4.75
N SER A 126 -16.70 -13.10 -5.78
CA SER A 126 -17.55 -13.89 -6.66
C SER A 126 -16.77 -15.10 -7.16
N VAL A 127 -16.37 -15.94 -6.21
CA VAL A 127 -16.39 -17.39 -6.43
C VAL A 127 -17.31 -17.95 -5.35
N VAL A 128 -18.61 -17.81 -5.61
CA VAL A 128 -19.66 -18.45 -4.80
C VAL A 128 -19.75 -19.88 -5.31
N HIS A 129 -19.20 -20.82 -4.54
CA HIS A 129 -19.68 -22.20 -4.59
C HIS A 129 -21.20 -22.17 -4.32
N PRO A 130 -22.04 -22.84 -5.11
CA PRO A 130 -23.49 -22.64 -5.07
C PRO A 130 -24.09 -23.34 -3.86
N LEU A 131 -24.07 -22.70 -2.69
CA LEU A 131 -24.96 -23.00 -1.58
C LEU A 131 -24.95 -21.79 -0.62
N LEU A 132 -26.11 -21.42 -0.09
CA LEU A 132 -26.37 -20.31 0.85
C LEU A 132 -26.72 -18.96 0.20
N LYS A 133 -27.81 -18.97 -0.57
CA LYS A 133 -28.77 -17.86 -0.61
C LYS A 133 -29.45 -17.72 0.75
N SER A 134 -28.86 -17.01 1.70
CA SER A 134 -29.64 -16.33 2.75
C SER A 134 -28.74 -15.41 3.58
N ILE A 135 -29.32 -14.33 4.10
CA ILE A 135 -28.69 -13.31 4.95
C ILE A 135 -27.99 -12.18 4.18
N ARG A 136 -28.76 -11.55 3.29
CA ARG A 136 -28.47 -10.21 2.76
C ARG A 136 -29.65 -9.28 3.10
N LYS A 137 -29.80 -8.90 4.38
CA LYS A 137 -30.72 -7.84 4.87
C LYS A 137 -30.56 -7.64 6.40
N ARG A 138 -29.43 -7.07 6.88
CA ARG A 138 -29.36 -6.55 8.26
C ARG A 138 -28.19 -5.59 8.55
N TRP A 139 -27.92 -4.60 7.70
CA TRP A 139 -26.86 -3.60 7.98
C TRP A 139 -27.23 -2.15 7.63
N LEU A 140 -28.53 -1.80 7.60
CA LEU A 140 -29.00 -0.42 7.40
C LEU A 140 -29.81 0.15 8.57
N SER A 141 -29.65 -0.34 9.80
CA SER A 141 -30.50 0.12 10.91
C SER A 141 -29.87 0.11 12.30
N ILE A 142 -28.58 0.39 12.48
CA ILE A 142 -28.05 0.72 13.82
C ILE A 142 -26.95 1.78 13.67
N GLY A 143 -27.29 3.03 14.00
CA GLY A 143 -26.35 4.15 13.98
C GLY A 143 -26.95 5.54 14.19
N ALA A 144 -28.11 5.65 14.85
CA ALA A 144 -28.66 6.93 15.30
C ALA A 144 -29.15 6.78 16.75
N ALA A 145 -28.26 7.05 17.70
CA ALA A 145 -28.62 7.26 19.11
C ALA A 145 -27.53 8.11 19.78
N ILE A 146 -27.69 9.43 19.72
CA ILE A 146 -27.00 10.38 20.61
C ILE A 146 -28.04 10.77 21.68
N PRO A 147 -27.86 10.39 22.96
CA PRO A 147 -28.77 10.81 24.02
C PRO A 147 -28.47 12.26 24.44
N GLN A 148 -29.47 13.13 24.35
CA GLN A 148 -29.42 14.46 24.96
C GLN A 148 -29.46 14.34 26.50
N ARG A 149 -28.44 14.91 27.14
CA ARG A 149 -28.41 15.14 28.59
C ARG A 149 -29.43 16.22 28.96
N ARG A 150 -30.45 15.87 29.76
CA ARG A 150 -31.21 16.84 30.55
C ARG A 150 -30.33 17.34 31.70
N ARG A 151 -30.24 18.66 31.88
CA ARG A 151 -29.85 19.26 33.16
C ARG A 151 -31.14 19.61 33.92
N PHE A 152 -31.07 19.35 35.21
CA PHE A 152 -32.02 19.77 36.24
C PHE A 152 -32.14 21.30 36.27
#